data_AF-A0A1Y5STT3-F1
#
_entry.id   AF-A0A1Y5STT3-F1
#
_cell.length_a   1.000
_cell.length_b   1.000
_cell.length_c   1.000
_cell.angle_alpha   90.00
_cell.angle_beta   90.00
_cell.angle_gamma   90.00
#
_symmetry.space_group_name_H-M   'P 1'
#
loop_
_entity.id
_entity.type
_entity.pdbx_description
1 polymer ?
#
loop_
_entity_poly.entity_id
_entity_poly.type
_entity_poly.pdbx_seq_one_letter_code
_entity_poly.pdbx_strand_id
1 'polypeptide(L)'
;MAPDKKQHLIAGSAIAALSALGASWAGLDGTAAVVLAFGSAALAGAAKEGIDALGYGRVEWMDFVFTAMGALPVAALWLALG
;
A
#
# COMPACT_ATOMS: atom_id res chain seq x y z
N MET A 1 -1.19 10.38 -16.45
CA MET A 1 -1.16 10.22 -14.98
C MET A 1 -0.47 11.44 -14.41
N ALA A 2 -1.14 12.20 -13.55
CA ALA A 2 -0.52 13.36 -12.91
C ALA A 2 0.71 12.90 -12.09
N PRO A 3 1.78 13.73 -12.00
CA PRO A 3 3.02 13.34 -11.31
C PRO A 3 2.82 12.86 -9.86
N ASP A 4 1.82 13.40 -9.16
CA ASP A 4 1.48 13.04 -7.77
C ASP A 4 0.96 11.60 -7.63
N LYS A 5 0.09 11.13 -8.54
CA LYS A 5 -0.48 9.76 -8.47
C LYS A 5 0.59 8.69 -8.64
N LYS A 6 1.67 8.99 -9.36
CA LYS A 6 2.83 8.09 -9.46
C LYS A 6 3.52 7.94 -8.10
N GLN A 7 3.63 9.02 -7.33
CA GLN A 7 4.24 8.97 -6.00
C GLN A 7 3.39 8.14 -5.04
N HIS A 8 2.06 8.26 -5.11
CA HIS A 8 1.14 7.40 -4.35
C HIS A 8 1.31 5.91 -4.69
N LEU A 9 1.41 5.58 -5.98
CA LEU A 9 1.65 4.21 -6.43
C LEU A 9 2.99 3.66 -5.90
N ILE A 10 4.06 4.47 -5.96
CA ILE A 10 5.40 4.09 -5.50
C ILE A 10 5.40 3.91 -3.97
N ALA A 11 4.82 4.86 -3.22
CA ALA A 11 4.71 4.79 -1.77
C ALA A 11 3.92 3.55 -1.34
N GLY A 12 2.77 3.30 -1.97
CA GLY A 12 1.96 2.10 -1.77
C GLY A 12 2.75 0.81 -1.99
N SER A 13 3.50 0.75 -3.09
CA SER A 13 4.38 -0.40 -3.41
C SER A 13 5.45 -0.62 -2.34
N ALA A 14 6.09 0.44 -1.87
CA ALA A 14 7.13 0.35 -0.86
C ALA A 14 6.58 -0.13 0.49
N ILE A 15 5.44 0.42 0.93
CA ILE A 15 4.77 0.02 2.18
C ILE A 15 4.35 -1.46 2.10
N ALA A 16 3.72 -1.85 0.99
CA ALA A 16 3.31 -3.22 0.75
C ALA A 16 4.50 -4.18 0.78
N ALA A 17 5.63 -3.84 0.13
CA ALA A 17 6.82 -4.68 0.09
C ALA A 17 7.43 -4.86 1.48
N LEU A 18 7.57 -3.79 2.25
CA LEU A 18 8.08 -3.87 3.63
C LEU A 18 7.16 -4.71 4.52
N SER A 19 5.84 -4.57 4.37
CA SER A 19 4.87 -5.34 5.14
C SER A 19 4.91 -6.84 4.78
N ALA A 20 4.95 -7.18 3.48
CA ALA A 20 5.05 -8.56 3.01
C ALA A 20 6.37 -9.23 3.44
N LEU A 21 7.49 -8.51 3.36
CA LEU A 21 8.79 -8.96 3.85
C LEU A 21 8.76 -9.22 5.35
N GLY A 22 8.21 -8.28 6.13
CA GLY A 22 8.06 -8.45 7.58
C GLY A 22 7.19 -9.65 7.94
N ALA A 23 6.08 -9.85 7.24
CA ALA A 23 5.19 -11.00 7.41
C ALA A 23 5.93 -12.33 7.13
N SER A 24 6.69 -12.38 6.04
CA SER A 24 7.48 -13.56 5.65
C SER A 24 8.55 -13.87 6.69
N TRP A 25 9.22 -12.84 7.22
CA TRP A 25 10.23 -13.00 8.25
C TRP A 25 9.64 -13.48 9.59
N ALA A 26 8.39 -13.12 9.87
CA ALA A 26 7.62 -13.65 10.99
C ALA A 26 7.08 -15.08 10.76
N GLY A 27 7.39 -15.72 9.62
CA GLY A 27 6.98 -17.09 9.30
C GLY A 27 5.51 -17.22 8.86
N LEU A 28 4.86 -16.11 8.46
CA LEU A 28 3.51 -16.14 7.92
C LEU A 28 3.52 -16.66 6.47
N ASP A 29 2.43 -17.34 6.08
CA ASP A 29 2.29 -17.83 4.72
C ASP A 29 2.12 -16.70 3.69
N GLY A 30 2.26 -17.05 2.40
CA GLY A 30 2.16 -16.08 1.30
C GLY A 30 0.80 -15.36 1.23
N THR A 31 -0.29 -16.01 1.65
CA THR A 31 -1.63 -15.39 1.65
C THR A 31 -1.72 -14.33 2.73
N ALA A 32 -1.25 -14.64 3.94
CA ALA A 32 -1.18 -13.70 5.05
C ALA A 32 -0.27 -12.51 4.73
N ALA A 33 0.88 -12.75 4.09
CA ALA A 33 1.77 -11.69 3.62
C ALA A 33 1.09 -10.75 2.61
N VAL A 34 0.31 -11.29 1.67
CA VAL A 34 -0.45 -10.51 0.68
C VAL A 34 -1.53 -9.66 1.35
N VAL A 35 -2.28 -10.23 2.30
CA VAL A 35 -3.31 -9.50 3.04
C VAL A 35 -2.70 -8.34 3.81
N LEU A 36 -1.55 -8.55 4.46
CA LEU A 36 -0.84 -7.51 5.19
C LEU A 36 -0.27 -6.43 4.25
N ALA A 37 0.24 -6.82 3.08
CA ALA A 37 0.71 -5.88 2.06
C ALA A 37 -0.40 -4.92 1.59
N PHE A 38 -1.58 -5.46 1.27
CA PHE A 38 -2.74 -4.65 0.89
C PHE A 38 -3.27 -3.81 2.05
N GLY A 39 -3.43 -4.43 3.22
CA GLY A 39 -3.99 -3.78 4.40
C GLY A 39 -3.14 -2.58 4.84
N SER A 40 -1.82 -2.73 4.85
CA SER A 40 -0.89 -1.65 5.22
C SER A 40 -0.89 -0.50 4.20
N ALA A 41 -0.87 -0.79 2.90
CA ALA A 41 -0.94 0.25 1.86
C ALA A 41 -2.29 1.00 1.89
N ALA A 42 -3.41 0.28 2.04
CA ALA A 42 -4.73 0.89 2.17
C ALA A 42 -4.83 1.74 3.45
N LEU A 43 -4.33 1.23 4.58
CA LEU A 43 -4.32 1.98 5.84
C LEU A 43 -3.47 3.25 5.73
N ALA A 44 -2.31 3.19 5.07
CA ALA A 44 -1.47 4.36 4.85
C ALA A 44 -2.17 5.41 3.96
N GLY A 45 -2.83 4.97 2.88
CA GLY A 45 -3.64 5.86 2.05
C GLY A 45 -4.75 6.52 2.86
N ALA A 46 -5.50 5.75 3.65
CA ALA A 46 -6.58 6.26 4.48
C ALA A 46 -6.07 7.23 5.57
N ALA A 47 -4.91 6.93 6.18
CA ALA A 47 -4.28 7.79 7.16
C ALA A 47 -3.86 9.13 6.54
N LYS A 48 -3.27 9.13 5.34
CA LYS A 48 -2.95 10.36 4.60
C LYS A 48 -4.22 11.18 4.34
N GLU A 49 -5.28 10.57 3.82
CA GLU A 49 -6.55 11.28 3.57
C GLU A 49 -7.18 11.82 4.87
N GLY A 50 -7.06 11.08 5.97
CA GLY A 50 -7.46 11.54 7.30
C GLY A 50 -6.67 12.76 7.77
N ILE A 51 -5.37 12.80 7.53
CA ILE A 51 -4.51 13.97 7.81
C ILE A 51 -4.94 15.16 6.94
N ASP A 52 -5.21 14.94 5.65
CA ASP A 52 -5.68 16.00 4.75
C ASP A 52 -7.04 16.56 5.18
N ALA A 53 -7.94 15.72 5.69
CA ALA A 53 -9.23 16.14 6.23
C ALA A 53 -9.11 17.04 7.47
N LEU A 54 -7.99 16.98 8.20
CA LEU A 54 -7.68 17.88 9.31
C LEU A 54 -7.12 19.25 8.85
N GLY A 55 -7.02 19.49 7.55
CA GLY A 55 -6.60 20.76 6.96
C GLY A 55 -5.13 20.82 6.55
N TYR A 56 -4.40 19.70 6.58
CA TYR A 56 -2.99 19.64 6.16
C TYR A 56 -2.81 19.43 4.65
N GLY A 57 -3.90 19.25 3.91
CA GLY A 57 -3.90 19.03 2.47
C GLY A 57 -5.30 19.05 1.87
N ARG A 58 -5.44 18.49 0.67
CA ARG A 58 -6.75 18.30 0.01
C ARG A 58 -7.07 16.82 -0.01
N VAL A 59 -8.25 16.48 0.48
CA VAL A 59 -8.78 15.12 0.40
C VAL A 59 -9.00 14.77 -1.08
N GLU A 60 -8.33 13.73 -1.54
CA GLU A 60 -8.38 13.22 -2.90
C GLU A 60 -8.50 11.69 -2.88
N TRP A 61 -9.71 11.19 -3.09
CA TRP A 61 -9.97 9.74 -3.11
C TRP A 61 -9.05 8.94 -4.04
N MET A 62 -8.60 9.58 -5.12
CA MET A 62 -7.70 8.96 -6.07
C MET A 62 -6.31 8.66 -5.47
N ASP A 63 -5.82 9.46 -4.52
CA ASP A 63 -4.55 9.21 -3.84
C ASP A 63 -4.61 7.95 -2.99
N PHE A 64 -5.72 7.77 -2.26
CA PHE A 64 -6.00 6.52 -1.56
C PHE A 64 -5.98 5.33 -2.52
N VAL A 65 -6.71 5.43 -3.64
CA VAL A 65 -6.79 4.35 -4.64
C VAL A 65 -5.41 4.00 -5.18
N PHE A 66 -4.60 5.00 -5.58
CA PHE A 66 -3.26 4.74 -6.11
C PHE A 66 -2.31 4.17 -5.06
N THR A 67 -2.43 4.60 -3.80
CA THR A 67 -1.65 4.03 -2.70
C THR A 67 -2.02 2.57 -2.47
N ALA A 68 -3.31 2.22 -2.44
CA ALA A 68 -3.77 0.84 -2.31
C ALA A 68 -3.38 -0.02 -3.52
N MET A 69 -3.49 0.52 -4.74
CA MET A 69 -3.10 -0.18 -5.97
C MET A 69 -1.60 -0.47 -6.05
N GLY A 70 -0.75 0.32 -5.37
CA GLY A 70 0.67 0.04 -5.26
C GLY A 70 0.98 -1.34 -4.65
N ALA A 71 0.06 -1.92 -3.87
CA ALA A 71 0.23 -3.27 -3.32
C ALA A 71 0.08 -4.39 -4.37
N LEU A 72 -0.59 -4.15 -5.49
CA LEU A 72 -0.85 -5.17 -6.53
C LEU A 72 0.42 -5.89 -7.03
N PRO A 73 1.48 -5.19 -7.48
CA PRO A 73 2.70 -5.86 -7.93
C PRO A 73 3.39 -6.66 -6.83
N VAL A 74 3.37 -6.19 -5.58
CA VAL A 74 3.95 -6.90 -4.44
C VAL A 74 3.15 -8.15 -4.13
N ALA A 75 1.83 -8.05 -4.10
CA ALA A 75 0.95 -9.19 -3.87
C ALA A 75 1.11 -10.26 -4.96
N ALA A 76 1.16 -9.85 -6.23
CA ALA A 76 1.39 -10.75 -7.34
C ALA A 76 2.74 -11.48 -7.21
N LEU A 77 3.80 -10.76 -6.81
CA LEU A 77 5.11 -11.35 -6.57
C LEU A 77 5.07 -12.36 -5.42
N TRP A 78 4.46 -12.03 -4.28
CA TRP A 78 4.37 -12.94 -3.13
C TRP A 78 3.52 -14.17 -3.39
N LEU A 79 2.45 -14.05 -4.17
CA LEU A 79 1.67 -15.20 -4.62
C LEU A 79 2.46 -16.09 -5.58
N ALA A 80 3.36 -15.51 -6.38
CA ALA A 80 4.22 -16.27 -7.29
C ALA A 80 5.42 -16.91 -6.60
N LEU A 81 5.89 -16.32 -5.48
CA LEU A 81 6.96 -16.86 -4.64
C LEU A 81 6.44 -17.85 -3.58
N GLY A 82 5.12 -17.88 -3.37
CA GLY A 82 4.41 -18.77 -2.44
C GLY A 82 4.49 -20.23 -2.84
#